data_AF-A0A7V9FMM6-F1
#
_entry.id   AF-A0A7V9FMM6-F1
#
_cell.length_a   1.000
_cell.length_b   1.000
_cell.length_c   1.000
_cell.angle_alpha   90.00
_cell.angle_beta   90.00
_cell.angle_gamma   90.00
#
_symmetry.space_group_name_H-M   'P 1'
#
loop_
_entity.id
_entity.type
_entity.pdbx_description
1 polymer ?
#
loop_
_entity_poly.entity_id
_entity_poly.type
_entity_poly.pdbx_seq_one_letter_code
_entity_poly.pdbx_strand_id
1 'polypeptide(L)' 'MIPVAAVFHVLVSVALLTLILMHSGRDAGMGGMGFTPASQGGTHIVERNLTRLTVVVATVFFLNTVLLYRLLA' A
#
# COMPACT_ATOMS: atom_id res chain seq x y z
N MET A 1 10.51 -8.92 -22.73
CA MET A 1 10.37 -8.97 -21.25
C MET A 1 9.92 -7.65 -20.65
N ILE A 2 10.49 -6.51 -21.06
CA ILE A 2 10.12 -5.16 -20.59
C ILE A 2 8.62 -4.85 -20.62
N PRO A 3 7.84 -5.11 -21.71
CA PRO A 3 6.42 -4.76 -21.71
C PRO A 3 5.61 -5.52 -20.66
N VAL A 4 5.98 -6.77 -20.36
CA VAL A 4 5.32 -7.58 -19.32
C VAL A 4 5.57 -6.98 -17.94
N ALA A 5 6.82 -6.62 -17.63
CA ALA A 5 7.17 -5.98 -16.37
C ALA A 5 6.49 -4.61 -16.19
N ALA A 6 6.36 -3.84 -17.28
CA ALA A 6 5.67 -2.55 -17.27
C ALA A 6 4.16 -2.70 -17.02
N VAL A 7 3.47 -3.62 -17.70
CA VAL A 7 2.05 -3.91 -17.46
C VAL A 7 1.84 -4.38 -16.02
N PHE A 8 2.67 -5.31 -15.55
CA PHE A 8 2.64 -5.77 -14.17
C PHE A 8 2.84 -4.62 -13.18
N HIS A 9 3.75 -3.69 -13.47
CA HIS A 9 3.98 -2.51 -12.64
C HIS A 9 2.73 -1.65 -12.51
N VAL A 10 2.06 -1.34 -13.62
CA VAL A 10 0.83 -0.54 -13.62
C VAL A 10 -0.26 -1.22 -12.78
N LEU A 11 -0.44 -2.54 -12.92
CA LEU A 11 -1.43 -3.28 -12.14
C LEU A 11 -1.12 -3.24 -10.64
N VAL A 12 0.14 -3.44 -10.26
CA VAL A 12 0.57 -3.37 -8.85
C VAL A 12 0.41 -1.95 -8.29
N SER A 13 0.70 -0.91 -9.09
CA SER A 13 0.47 0.50 -8.69
C SER A 13 -1.00 0.78 -8.40
N VAL A 14 -1.91 0.37 -9.30
CA VAL A 14 -3.35 0.56 -9.11
C VAL A 14 -3.87 -0.21 -7.90
N ALA A 15 -3.39 -1.45 -7.71
CA ALA A 15 -3.72 -2.24 -6.52
C ALA A 15 -3.24 -1.55 -5.24
N LEU A 16 -1.99 -1.07 -5.22
CA LEU A 16 -1.42 -0.38 -4.07
C LEU A 16 -2.18 0.91 -3.74
N LEU A 17 -2.52 1.72 -4.75
CA LEU A 17 -3.33 2.92 -4.57
C LEU A 17 -4.71 2.59 -3.99
N THR A 18 -5.38 1.57 -4.52
CA THR A 18 -6.68 1.11 -4.00
C THR A 18 -6.56 0.75 -2.51
N LEU A 19 -5.54 -0.03 -2.14
CA LEU A 19 -5.34 -0.47 -0.76
C LEU A 19 -5.05 0.69 0.21
N ILE A 20 -4.26 1.67 -0.22
CA ILE A 20 -3.99 2.88 0.56
C ILE A 20 -5.28 3.66 0.77
N LEU A 21 -6.09 3.82 -0.27
CA LEU A 21 -7.34 4.58 -0.23
C LEU A 21 -8.43 3.87 0.60
N MET A 22 -8.32 2.55 0.77
CA MET A 22 -9.17 1.78 1.68
C MET A 22 -8.83 1.97 3.16
N HIS A 23 -7.69 2.59 3.51
CA HIS A 23 -7.40 2.91 4.90
C HIS A 23 -8.31 4.05 5.38
N SER A 24 -8.84 3.90 6.59
CA SER A 24 -9.60 4.97 7.25
C SER A 24 -8.69 6.18 7.43
N GLY A 25 -8.97 7.27 6.71
CA GLY A 25 -8.22 8.54 6.83
C GLY A 25 -8.38 9.25 8.19
N ARG A 26 -8.97 8.58 9.19
CA ARG A 26 -9.18 9.08 10.56
C ARG A 26 -7.89 9.53 11.22
N ASP A 27 -6.78 8.89 10.89
CA ASP A 27 -5.45 9.19 11.44
C ASP A 27 -4.60 10.06 10.48
N ALA A 28 -5.19 10.63 9.41
CA ALA A 28 -4.48 11.49 8.48
C ALA A 28 -4.45 12.97 8.93
N GLY A 29 -3.33 13.66 8.68
CA GLY A 29 -3.18 15.10 8.94
C GLY A 29 -2.98 15.46 10.42
N MET A 30 -3.35 16.68 10.81
CA MET A 30 -3.17 17.17 12.20
C MET A 30 -4.02 16.41 13.23
N GLY A 31 -5.15 15.82 12.82
CA GLY A 31 -6.01 15.01 13.68
C GLY A 31 -5.38 13.70 14.15
N GLY A 32 -4.46 13.13 13.36
CA GLY A 32 -3.70 11.92 13.72
C GLY A 32 -2.36 12.20 14.41
N MET A 33 -1.92 13.46 14.48
CA MET A 33 -0.71 13.85 15.23
C MET A 33 -0.97 14.00 16.75
N GLY A 34 -2.22 13.90 17.19
CA GLY A 34 -2.61 13.89 18.61
C GLY A 34 -2.80 12.48 19.18
N PHE A 35 -3.15 12.40 20.46
CA PHE A 35 -3.51 11.12 21.09
C PHE A 35 -4.94 10.74 20.66
N THR A 36 -5.07 9.93 19.60
CA THR A 36 -6.35 9.30 19.26
C THR A 36 -6.53 8.09 20.19
N PRO A 37 -7.53 8.06 21.10
CA PRO A 37 -7.78 6.88 21.91
C PRO A 37 -8.06 5.71 20.96
N ALA A 38 -7.28 4.62 21.09
CA ALA A 38 -7.47 3.42 20.32
C ALA A 38 -8.90 2.92 20.54
N SER A 39 -9.73 2.99 19.50
CA SER A 39 -11.09 2.44 19.54
C SER A 39 -10.96 0.92 19.55
N GLN A 40 -11.18 0.29 20.71
CA GLN A 40 -11.13 -1.16 20.93
C GLN A 40 -12.34 -1.90 20.32
N GLY A 41 -12.79 -1.49 19.13
CA GLY A 41 -13.87 -2.10 18.38
C GLY A 41 -13.39 -3.23 17.45
N GLY A 42 -14.28 -4.16 17.10
CA GLY A 42 -14.00 -5.34 16.26
C GLY A 42 -13.48 -5.08 14.84
N THR A 43 -13.41 -3.82 14.40
CA THR A 43 -12.80 -3.41 13.11
C THR A 43 -11.28 -3.53 13.09
N HIS A 44 -10.63 -3.68 14.25
CA HIS A 44 -9.17 -3.77 14.38
C HIS A 44 -8.55 -4.93 13.58
N ILE A 45 -9.28 -6.04 13.40
CA ILE A 45 -8.77 -7.19 12.64
C ILE A 45 -8.69 -6.85 11.16
N VAL A 46 -9.72 -6.22 10.60
CA VAL A 46 -9.76 -5.84 9.18
C VAL A 46 -8.69 -4.80 8.88
N GLU A 47 -8.53 -3.79 9.74
CA GLU A 47 -7.49 -2.76 9.59
C GLU A 47 -6.08 -3.37 9.62
N ARG A 48 -5.79 -4.26 10.58
CA ARG A 48 -4.49 -4.96 10.64
C ARG A 48 -4.23 -5.81 9.40
N ASN A 49 -5.24 -6.48 8.86
CA ASN A 49 -5.08 -7.30 7.66
C ASN A 49 -4.86 -6.43 6.42
N LEU A 50 -5.60 -5.32 6.30
CA LEU A 50 -5.42 -4.35 5.23
C LEU A 50 -4.00 -3.75 5.25
N THR A 51 -3.48 -3.39 6.42
CA THR A 51 -2.10 -2.94 6.57
C THR A 51 -1.10 -4.01 6.15
N ARG A 52 -1.26 -5.26 6.60
CA ARG A 52 -0.36 -6.37 6.21
C ARG A 52 -0.36 -6.58 4.70
N LEU A 53 -1.54 -6.60 4.08
CA LEU A 53 -1.68 -6.79 2.65
C LEU A 53 -1.04 -5.61 1.89
N THR A 54 -1.25 -4.38 2.35
CA THR A 54 -0.63 -3.18 1.77
C THR A 54 0.89 -3.25 1.84
N VAL A 55 1.47 -3.68 2.96
CA VAL A 55 2.93 -3.86 3.10
C VAL A 55 3.47 -4.90 2.11
N VAL A 56 2.78 -6.03 1.94
CA VAL A 56 3.16 -7.06 0.97
C VAL A 56 3.14 -6.50 -0.45
N VAL A 57 2.06 -5.82 -0.84
CA VAL A 57 1.93 -5.25 -2.19
C VAL A 57 2.92 -4.11 -2.42
N ALA A 58 3.19 -3.27 -1.41
CA ALA A 58 4.21 -2.22 -1.48
C ALA A 58 5.62 -2.78 -1.67
N THR A 59 5.93 -3.92 -1.03
CA THR A 59 7.21 -4.61 -1.21
C THR A 59 7.35 -5.13 -2.64
N VAL A 60 6.30 -5.76 -3.19
CA VAL A 60 6.27 -6.21 -4.59
C VAL A 60 6.42 -5.05 -5.57
N PHE A 61 5.73 -3.93 -5.31
CA PHE A 61 5.86 -2.70 -6.08
C PHE A 61 7.32 -2.23 -6.13
N PHE A 62 7.95 -2.09 -4.96
CA PHE A 62 9.32 -1.62 -4.84
C PHE A 62 10.32 -2.52 -5.57
N LEU A 63 10.22 -3.84 -5.41
CA LEU A 63 11.07 -4.80 -6.11
C LEU A 63 10.90 -4.69 -7.63
N ASN A 64 9.66 -4.54 -8.11
CA ASN A 64 9.41 -4.38 -9.54
C ASN A 64 9.93 -3.03 -10.08
N THR A 65 9.88 -1.95 -9.29
CA THR A 65 10.51 -0.66 -9.64
C THR A 65 12.01 -0.80 -9.85
N VAL A 66 12.71 -1.47 -8.93
CA VAL A 66 14.16 -1.71 -9.02
C VAL A 66 14.48 -2.59 -10.23
N LEU A 67 13.68 -3.62 -10.50
CA LEU A 67 13.82 -4.48 -11.67
C LEU A 67 13.67 -3.69 -12.97
N LEU A 68 12.62 -2.85 -13.09
CA LEU A 68 12.40 -2.00 -14.25
C LEU A 68 13.54 -1.02 -14.49
N TYR A 69 14.04 -0.39 -13.42
CA TYR A 69 15.22 0.48 -13.50
C TYR A 69 16.43 -0.27 -14.07
N ARG A 70 16.70 -1.49 -13.58
CA ARG A 70 17.80 -2.34 -14.07
C ARG A 70 17.62 -2.82 -15.51
N LEU A 71 16.38 -3.02 -15.97
CA LEU A 71 16.10 -3.48 -17.34
C LEU A 71 16.13 -2.36 -18.38
N LEU A 72 15.99 -1.11 -17.95
CA LEU A 72 15.96 0.07 -18.83
C LEU A 72 17.27 0.88 -18.80
N ALA A 73 18.13 0.64 -17.81
CA ALA A 73 19.49 1.16 -17.73
C ALA A 73 20.44 0.40 -18.67
#